data_AF-A0A7W6JHG7-F1
#
_entry.id   AF-A0A7W6JHG7-F1
#
_cell.length_a   1.000
_cell.length_b   1.000
_cell.length_c   1.000
_cell.angle_alpha   90.00
_cell.angle_beta   90.00
_cell.angle_gamma   90.00
#
_symmetry.space_group_name_H-M   'P 1'
#
loop_
_entity.id
_entity.type
_entity.pdbx_description
1 polymer ?
#
loop_
_entity_poly.entity_id
_entity_poly.type
_entity_poly.pdbx_seq_one_letter_code
_entity_poly.pdbx_strand_id
1 'polypeptide(L)'
;MSRFQSADVVECIDDVPVHPETRVMPRLGERYTVTRTRQVGDGWSVRLLELHPTCHLGGPCRCGDCGWDAARFRKCEPLQETERTRDKAEPVPA
;
A
#
# COMPACT_ATOMS: atom_id res chain seq x y z
N MET A 1 -17.44 7.68 3.86
CA MET A 1 -16.82 6.38 3.49
C MET A 1 -15.37 6.63 3.11
N SER A 2 -14.45 5.71 3.43
CA SER A 2 -13.06 5.82 2.96
C SER A 2 -13.01 5.74 1.44
N ARG A 3 -12.06 6.46 0.83
CA ARG A 3 -11.78 6.34 -0.62
C ARG A 3 -11.08 5.04 -1.00
N PHE A 4 -10.63 4.27 -0.01
CA PHE A 4 -9.94 3.00 -0.19
C PHE A 4 -10.71 1.85 0.46
N GLN A 5 -10.68 0.70 -0.21
CA GLN A 5 -11.26 -0.57 0.23
C GLN A 5 -10.15 -1.62 0.38
N SER A 6 -10.43 -2.70 1.10
CA SER A 6 -9.52 -3.84 1.18
C SER A 6 -9.26 -4.40 -0.23
N ALA A 7 -8.03 -4.83 -0.48
CA ALA A 7 -7.47 -5.25 -1.77
C ALA A 7 -7.24 -4.13 -2.80
N ASP A 8 -7.53 -2.86 -2.49
CA ASP A 8 -7.08 -1.75 -3.34
C ASP A 8 -5.55 -1.65 -3.35
N VAL A 9 -4.97 -1.38 -4.52
CA VAL A 9 -3.55 -1.01 -4.63
C VAL A 9 -3.44 0.51 -4.55
N VAL A 10 -2.53 0.97 -3.70
CA VAL A 10 -2.27 2.39 -3.48
C VAL A 10 -0.78 2.71 -3.60
N GLU A 11 -0.46 3.85 -4.17
CA GLU A 11 0.90 4.38 -4.27
C GLU A 11 1.12 5.42 -3.18
N CYS A 12 2.27 5.35 -2.50
CA CYS A 12 2.68 6.38 -1.55
C CYS A 12 3.09 7.65 -2.29
N ILE A 13 2.44 8.78 -1.99
CA ILE A 13 2.74 10.11 -2.55
C ILE A 13 3.33 11.08 -1.51
N ASP A 14 3.44 10.65 -0.24
CA ASP A 14 4.05 11.41 0.86
C ASP A 14 4.62 10.45 1.92
N ASP A 15 5.94 10.39 2.01
CA ASP A 15 6.70 9.57 2.95
C ASP A 15 7.26 10.34 4.16
N VAL A 16 6.89 11.61 4.34
CA VAL A 16 7.37 12.45 5.45
C VAL A 16 6.67 12.07 6.75
N PRO A 17 7.34 11.53 7.78
CA PRO A 17 6.65 11.14 9.02
C PRO A 17 6.03 12.35 9.72
N VAL A 18 4.72 12.29 10.02
CA VAL A 18 4.04 13.33 10.83
C VAL A 18 4.56 13.35 12.27
N HIS A 19 4.88 12.16 12.79
CA HIS A 19 5.42 11.97 14.12
C HIS A 19 6.74 11.23 14.03
N PRO A 20 7.79 11.66 14.77
CA PRO A 20 9.09 10.98 14.78
C PRO A 20 9.01 9.54 15.31
N GLU A 21 7.89 9.19 15.96
CA GLU A 21 7.58 7.86 16.48
C GLU A 21 7.16 6.87 15.38
N THR A 22 6.74 7.38 14.22
CA THR A 22 6.42 6.58 13.03
C THR A 22 7.73 6.14 12.37
N ARG A 23 8.34 5.10 12.93
CA ARG A 23 9.65 4.60 12.49
C ARG A 23 9.64 3.98 11.09
N VAL A 24 8.49 3.47 10.64
CA VAL A 24 8.35 2.81 9.34
C VAL A 24 7.40 3.65 8.48
N MET A 25 7.97 4.39 7.54
CA MET A 25 7.23 5.10 6.52
C MET A 25 7.17 4.28 5.22
N PRO A 26 6.04 4.28 4.50
CA PRO A 26 5.97 3.76 3.15
C PRO A 26 6.85 4.61 2.25
N ARG A 27 7.59 3.97 1.35
CA ARG A 27 8.53 4.67 0.47
C ARG A 27 7.77 5.41 -0.62
N LEU A 28 8.20 6.63 -0.93
CA LEU A 28 7.61 7.44 -1.99
C LEU A 28 7.64 6.68 -3.34
N GLY A 29 6.51 6.66 -4.05
CA GLY A 29 6.34 6.00 -5.34
C GLY A 29 6.14 4.48 -5.30
N GLU A 30 6.36 3.83 -4.15
CA GLU A 30 6.08 2.40 -3.99
C GLU A 30 4.57 2.12 -3.90
N ARG A 31 4.19 0.94 -4.37
CA ARG A 31 2.81 0.46 -4.36
C ARG A 31 2.59 -0.55 -3.23
N TYR A 32 1.42 -0.44 -2.62
CA TYR A 32 1.03 -1.21 -1.45
C TYR A 32 -0.42 -1.66 -1.55
N THR A 33 -0.72 -2.84 -1.00
CA THR A 33 -2.06 -3.40 -0.96
C THR A 33 -2.75 -3.02 0.33
N VAL A 34 -3.92 -2.39 0.25
CA VAL A 34 -4.72 -2.04 1.42
C VAL A 34 -5.33 -3.31 2.02
N THR A 35 -5.03 -3.57 3.30
CA THR A 35 -5.65 -4.67 4.04
C THR A 35 -6.88 -4.22 4.81
N ARG A 36 -6.84 -3.01 5.37
CA ARG A 36 -7.92 -2.45 6.19
C ARG A 36 -7.90 -0.93 6.15
N THR A 37 -9.08 -0.32 6.23
CA THR A 37 -9.24 1.12 6.49
C THR A 37 -10.05 1.35 7.76
N ARG A 38 -9.74 2.43 8.48
CA ARG A 38 -10.43 2.81 9.71
C ARG A 38 -10.52 4.33 9.81
N GLN A 39 -11.64 4.84 10.31
CA GLN A 39 -11.76 6.27 10.61
C GLN A 39 -10.96 6.63 11.87
N VAL A 40 -10.23 7.74 11.83
CA VAL A 40 -9.42 8.27 12.96
C VAL A 40 -9.55 9.79 12.95
N GLY A 41 -10.23 10.35 13.95
CA GLY A 41 -10.60 11.78 13.94
C GLY A 41 -11.41 12.12 12.69
N ASP A 42 -11.00 13.18 11.99
CA ASP A 42 -11.60 13.62 10.73
C ASP A 42 -11.01 12.91 9.49
N GLY A 43 -9.97 12.09 9.69
CA GLY A 43 -9.26 11.39 8.63
C GLY A 43 -9.50 9.88 8.61
N TRP A 44 -8.71 9.20 7.77
CA TRP A 44 -8.71 7.75 7.64
C TRP A 44 -7.31 7.21 7.81
N SER A 45 -7.19 6.12 8.56
CA SER A 45 -5.97 5.32 8.65
C SER A 45 -6.08 4.12 7.71
N VAL A 46 -5.01 3.84 6.97
CA VAL A 46 -4.87 2.68 6.09
C VAL A 46 -3.82 1.72 6.62
N ARG A 47 -4.11 0.42 6.54
CA ARG A 47 -3.13 -0.64 6.75
C ARG A 47 -2.74 -1.23 5.42
N LEU A 48 -1.45 -1.50 5.29
CA LEU A 48 -0.83 -2.02 4.08
C LEU A 48 -0.42 -3.48 4.33
N LEU A 49 -0.42 -4.31 3.29
CA LEU A 49 -0.08 -5.73 3.39
C LEU A 49 1.44 -5.92 3.53
N GLU A 50 2.19 -5.17 2.74
CA GLU A 50 3.63 -5.29 2.58
C GLU A 50 4.38 -4.61 3.72
N LEU A 51 3.72 -3.68 4.42
CA LEU A 51 4.29 -2.95 5.54
C LEU A 51 3.54 -3.24 6.83
N HIS A 52 4.30 -3.67 7.82
CA HIS A 52 3.81 -3.86 9.18
C HIS A 52 4.10 -2.59 9.98
N PRO A 53 3.07 -1.83 10.40
CA PRO A 53 3.31 -0.64 11.18
C PRO A 53 3.84 -1.02 12.56
N THR A 54 4.72 -0.18 13.11
CA THR A 54 5.16 -0.28 14.51
C THR A 54 4.20 0.47 15.42
N CYS A 55 3.91 -0.07 16.60
CA CYS A 55 3.14 0.65 17.62
C CYS A 55 4.00 1.76 18.25
N HIS A 56 3.36 2.83 18.73
CA HIS A 56 4.01 3.91 19.49
C HIS A 56 4.74 3.38 20.74
N LEU A 57 4.28 2.26 21.30
CA LEU A 57 4.92 1.58 22.45
C LEU A 57 6.21 0.81 22.09
N GLY A 58 6.62 0.79 20.82
CA GLY A 58 7.78 0.04 20.35
C GLY A 58 7.48 -1.43 20.10
N GLY A 59 7.56 -1.86 18.83
CA GLY A 59 7.38 -3.25 18.42
C GLY A 59 6.26 -3.46 17.40
N PRO A 60 6.03 -4.72 16.96
CA PRO A 60 5.02 -5.05 15.96
C PRO A 60 3.61 -4.62 16.42
N CYS A 61 2.88 -3.92 15.56
CA CYS A 61 1.54 -3.47 15.92
C CYS A 61 0.54 -4.63 16.04
N ARG A 62 0.10 -4.91 17.27
CA ARG A 62 -0.95 -5.89 17.59
C ARG A 62 -2.31 -5.28 17.91
N CYS A 63 -2.39 -3.98 18.19
CA CYS A 63 -3.68 -3.33 18.49
C CYS A 63 -4.60 -3.25 17.27
N GLY A 64 -4.07 -3.45 16.06
CA GLY A 64 -4.85 -3.32 14.82
C GLY A 64 -5.16 -1.87 14.43
N ASP A 65 -4.70 -0.91 15.23
CA ASP A 65 -5.02 0.51 15.11
C ASP A 65 -3.89 1.35 14.54
N CYS A 66 -2.68 0.80 14.47
CA CYS A 66 -1.59 1.46 13.77
C CYS A 66 -1.78 1.30 12.26
N GLY A 67 -1.51 2.37 11.54
CA GLY A 67 -1.56 2.48 10.09
C GLY A 67 -1.05 3.85 9.69
N TRP A 68 -1.21 4.19 8.41
CA TRP A 68 -0.75 5.46 7.86
C TRP A 68 -1.93 6.33 7.46
N ASP A 69 -1.74 7.65 7.45
CA ASP A 69 -2.78 8.57 6.99
C ASP A 69 -3.12 8.29 5.51
N ALA A 70 -4.40 8.04 5.24
CA ALA A 70 -4.93 7.81 3.92
C ALA A 70 -4.59 8.95 2.95
N ALA A 71 -4.47 10.20 3.41
CA ALA A 71 -4.16 11.35 2.57
C ALA A 71 -2.84 11.19 1.77
N ARG A 72 -1.91 10.39 2.30
CA ARG A 72 -0.57 10.12 1.74
C ARG A 72 -0.54 9.17 0.56
N PHE A 73 -1.69 8.65 0.17
CA PHE A 73 -1.76 7.63 -0.86
C PHE A 73 -2.64 8.07 -2.02
N ARG A 74 -2.35 7.56 -3.20
CA ARG A 74 -3.22 7.65 -4.38
C ARG A 74 -3.67 6.25 -4.77
N LYS A 75 -4.95 6.09 -5.10
CA LYS A 75 -5.47 4.81 -5.62
C LYS A 75 -4.85 4.54 -6.98
N CYS A 76 -4.26 3.37 -7.15
CA CYS A 76 -3.81 2.89 -8.45
C CYS A 76 -4.91 2.07 -9.09
N GLU A 77 -4.95 2.07 -10.42
CA GLU A 77 -5.68 1.04 -11.13
C GLU A 77 -5.03 -0.32 -10.83
N PRO A 78 -5.80 -1.42 -10.82
CA PRO A 78 -5.23 -2.76 -10.79
C PRO A 78 -4.15 -2.83 -11.89
N LEU A 79 -3.01 -3.46 -11.60
CA LEU A 79 -2.11 -3.86 -12.67
C LEU A 79 -2.96 -4.73 -13.61
N GLN A 80 -3.37 -4.18 -14.75
CA GLN A 80 -3.76 -5.04 -15.86
C GLN A 80 -2.49 -5.83 -16.15
N GLU A 81 -2.50 -7.09 -15.75
CA GLU A 81 -1.54 -8.07 -16.20
C GLU A 81 -1.59 -7.96 -17.72
N THR A 82 -0.61 -7.28 -18.31
CA THR A 82 -0.49 -7.17 -19.76
C THR A 82 -0.17 -8.57 -20.28
N GLU A 83 -1.22 -9.37 -20.48
CA GLU A 83 -1.20 -10.51 -21.37
C GLU A 83 -0.81 -9.99 -22.76
N ARG A 84 0.42 -10.30 -23.17
CA ARG A 84 0.78 -10.60 -24.56
C ARG A 84 2.17 -11.23 -24.60
N THR A 85 2.17 -12.55 -24.47
CA THR A 85 2.74 -13.46 -25.46
C THR A 85 3.59 -12.76 -26.54
N ARG A 86 4.92 -12.80 -26.37
CA ARG A 86 5.89 -12.75 -27.46
C ARG A 86 6.31 -14.21 -27.71
N ASP A 87 5.60 -14.90 -28.59
CA ASP A 87 5.86 -15.02 -30.03
C ASP A 87 6.73 -16.24 -30.35
N LYS A 88 6.03 -17.26 -30.86
CA LYS A 88 6.44 -18.30 -31.81
C LYS A 88 7.87 -18.81 -31.78
N ALA A 89 8.00 -20.06 -31.35
CA ALA A 89 8.97 -20.99 -31.93
C ALA A 89 8.89 -20.96 -33.47
N GLU A 90 9.97 -20.57 -34.12
CA GLU A 90 10.19 -20.86 -35.53
C GLU A 90 10.41 -22.37 -35.70
N PRO A 91 9.72 -23.05 -36.64
CA PRO A 91 10.15 -24.37 -37.07
C PRO A 91 11.38 -24.22 -37.96
N VAL A 92 12.49 -24.85 -37.56
CA VAL A 92 13.68 -25.02 -38.38
C VAL A 92 13.30 -25.81 -39.64
N PRO A 93 13.47 -25.29 -40.86
CA PRO A 93 13.30 -26.09 -42.06
C PRO A 93 14.43 -27.12 -42.19
N ALA A 94 14.05 -28.30 -42.68
CA ALA A 94 14.89 -29.49 -42.88
C ALA A 94 16.03 -29.29 -43.89
#